data_AF-A0A8J4S9Z4-F1
#
_entry.id   AF-A0A8J4S9Z4-F1
#
_cell.length_a   1.000
_cell.length_b   1.000
_cell.length_c   1.000
_cell.angle_alpha   90.00
_cell.angle_beta   90.00
_cell.angle_gamma   90.00
#
_symmetry.space_group_name_H-M   'P 1'
#
loop_
_entity.id
_entity.type
_entity.pdbx_description
1 polymer ?
#
loop_
_entity_poly.entity_id
_entity_poly.type
_entity_poly.pdbx_seq_one_letter_code
_entity_poly.pdbx_strand_id
1 'polypeptide(L)'
;MIIFNTSLATSLGLNAEALNSAEGAEVFAGNLIPEGAEPLAQAYAGHQFGNFNMLGDGRALLLGEQLTPQGERVDIQLKATVFSSIDTQGRYAYGNQPYIGGWNLARFAETLLPLLHEDEEQAVQIAQDAIAQFSELYHHHWLSGMRSKLGLFNEEAEDEALIRDLLELMEKHSADYTNTFLALTFDTTLKGSPLWEAPEFEQWKERYTARLGRQQEGKEESQQLMRNSNPAVIPRNHRVEEALEQAENHGDLSVMEKLLAVLSNPFAHAPEQAEYAELPAQCNTSYQTFCGT
;
A
#
# COMPACT_ATOMS: atom_id res chain seq x y z
N MET A 1 -26.91 0.89 -4.75
CA MET A 1 -25.62 0.68 -4.06
C MET A 1 -25.00 -0.60 -4.61
N ILE A 2 -23.73 -0.59 -5.01
CA ILE A 2 -23.04 -1.79 -5.51
C ILE A 2 -22.33 -2.49 -4.34
N ILE A 3 -21.43 -1.80 -3.64
CA ILE A 3 -20.77 -2.28 -2.41
C ILE A 3 -20.78 -1.16 -1.38
N PHE A 4 -20.99 -1.51 -0.10
CA PHE A 4 -21.01 -0.58 1.01
C PHE A 4 -20.21 -1.13 2.20
N ASN A 5 -19.33 -0.30 2.78
CA ASN A 5 -18.54 -0.69 3.94
C ASN A 5 -19.27 -0.33 5.26
N THR A 6 -20.16 -1.21 5.69
CA THR A 6 -20.95 -1.07 6.92
C THR A 6 -20.09 -0.90 8.16
N SER A 7 -18.97 -1.63 8.25
CA SER A 7 -18.05 -1.58 9.39
C SER A 7 -17.43 -0.18 9.52
N LEU A 8 -16.92 0.36 8.40
CA LEU A 8 -16.37 1.70 8.36
C LEU A 8 -17.44 2.74 8.71
N ALA A 9 -18.61 2.71 8.05
CA ALA A 9 -19.68 3.67 8.33
C ALA A 9 -20.07 3.68 9.82
N THR A 10 -20.19 2.50 10.43
CA THR A 10 -20.49 2.35 11.86
C THR A 10 -19.37 2.93 12.73
N SER A 11 -18.11 2.67 12.39
CA SER A 11 -16.96 3.20 13.12
C SER A 11 -16.88 4.74 13.07
N LEU A 12 -17.35 5.34 11.97
CA LEU A 12 -17.44 6.80 11.82
C LEU A 12 -18.65 7.41 12.53
N GLY A 13 -19.49 6.60 13.18
CA GLY A 13 -20.72 7.05 13.83
C GLY A 13 -21.87 7.38 12.87
N LEU A 14 -21.77 6.94 11.61
CA LEU A 14 -22.79 7.15 10.59
C LEU A 14 -23.91 6.11 10.71
N ASN A 15 -25.12 6.48 10.29
CA ASN A 15 -26.22 5.52 10.19
C ASN A 15 -26.05 4.65 8.94
N ALA A 16 -25.40 3.50 9.12
CA ALA A 16 -25.11 2.55 8.04
C ALA A 16 -26.37 2.01 7.35
N GLU A 17 -27.48 1.81 8.07
CA GLU A 17 -28.74 1.31 7.49
C GLU A 17 -29.36 2.36 6.56
N ALA A 18 -29.39 3.63 6.98
CA ALA A 18 -29.89 4.72 6.15
C ALA A 18 -29.00 4.96 4.91
N LEU A 19 -27.68 4.87 5.07
CA LEU A 19 -26.72 5.06 3.97
C LEU A 19 -26.69 3.89 2.99
N ASN A 20 -26.97 2.68 3.44
CA ASN A 20 -27.10 1.50 2.59
C ASN A 20 -28.52 1.31 2.05
N SER A 21 -29.16 2.42 1.69
CA SER A 21 -30.51 2.45 1.10
C SER A 21 -30.47 3.01 -0.33
N ALA A 22 -31.62 3.02 -1.00
CA ALA A 22 -31.75 3.69 -2.30
C ALA A 22 -31.46 5.20 -2.17
N GLU A 23 -31.93 5.84 -1.11
CA GLU A 23 -31.68 7.26 -0.84
C GLU A 23 -30.20 7.53 -0.53
N GLY A 24 -29.56 6.66 0.25
CA GLY A 24 -28.12 6.74 0.48
C GLY A 24 -27.30 6.58 -0.81
N ALA A 25 -27.77 5.77 -1.77
CA ALA A 25 -27.15 5.69 -3.08
C ALA A 25 -27.26 7.00 -3.88
N GLU A 26 -28.39 7.73 -3.77
CA GLU A 26 -28.54 9.06 -4.37
C GLU A 26 -27.55 10.07 -3.75
N VAL A 27 -27.28 9.97 -2.45
CA VAL A 27 -26.24 10.78 -1.78
C VAL A 27 -24.85 10.50 -2.36
N PHE A 28 -24.44 9.22 -2.41
CA PHE A 28 -23.10 8.88 -2.89
C PHE A 28 -22.93 9.04 -4.40
N ALA A 29 -24.03 9.08 -5.16
CA ALA A 29 -24.04 9.45 -6.57
C ALA A 29 -23.99 10.98 -6.80
N GLY A 30 -24.10 11.79 -5.73
CA GLY A 30 -24.15 13.25 -5.82
C GLY A 30 -25.49 13.82 -6.29
N ASN A 31 -26.56 13.01 -6.33
CA ASN A 31 -27.91 13.43 -6.71
C ASN A 31 -28.67 14.05 -5.53
N LEU A 32 -28.28 13.72 -4.29
CA LEU A 32 -28.85 14.26 -3.06
C LEU A 32 -27.73 14.80 -2.16
N ILE A 33 -27.93 16.00 -1.61
CA ILE A 33 -27.03 16.59 -0.62
C ILE A 33 -27.61 16.29 0.78
N PRO A 34 -26.86 15.63 1.68
CA PRO A 34 -27.31 15.37 3.04
C PRO A 34 -27.60 16.65 3.82
N GLU A 35 -28.52 16.59 4.78
CA GLU A 35 -28.76 17.71 5.69
C GLU A 35 -27.50 18.05 6.48
N GLY A 36 -27.14 19.34 6.52
CA GLY A 36 -25.93 19.84 7.20
C GLY A 36 -24.63 19.69 6.41
N ALA A 37 -24.66 19.09 5.21
CA ALA A 37 -23.51 19.08 4.31
C ALA A 37 -23.37 20.44 3.59
N GLU A 38 -22.14 20.93 3.47
CA GLU A 38 -21.79 22.13 2.72
C GLU A 38 -20.72 21.77 1.67
N PRO A 39 -21.14 21.23 0.51
CA PRO A 39 -20.18 20.68 -0.43
C PRO A 39 -19.27 21.76 -1.02
N LEU A 40 -17.97 21.46 -1.09
CA LEU A 40 -16.98 22.35 -1.67
C LEU A 40 -15.97 21.59 -2.53
N ALA A 41 -15.41 22.30 -3.51
CA ALA A 41 -14.28 21.83 -4.31
C ALA A 41 -13.05 22.65 -3.93
N GLN A 42 -12.00 21.99 -3.47
CA GLN A 42 -10.78 22.66 -3.05
C GLN A 42 -9.94 23.05 -4.27
N ALA A 43 -9.37 24.25 -4.24
CA ALA A 43 -8.35 24.66 -5.20
C ALA A 43 -6.97 24.33 -4.64
N TYR A 44 -6.13 23.69 -5.44
CA TYR A 44 -4.74 23.44 -5.10
C TYR A 44 -3.87 23.50 -6.36
N ALA A 45 -2.56 23.57 -6.16
CA ALA A 45 -1.58 23.45 -7.22
C ALA A 45 -0.57 22.37 -6.82
N GLY A 46 0.17 21.85 -7.79
CA GLY A 46 1.10 20.78 -7.49
C GLY A 46 2.05 20.49 -8.63
N HIS A 47 3.11 19.76 -8.31
CA HIS A 47 4.04 19.31 -9.32
C HIS A 47 3.60 17.96 -9.89
N GLN A 48 3.19 17.92 -11.16
CA GLN A 48 2.93 16.67 -11.87
C GLN A 48 4.15 16.29 -12.71
N PHE A 49 4.71 15.11 -12.44
CA PHE A 49 5.93 14.62 -13.10
C PHE A 49 7.09 15.63 -13.04
N GLY A 50 7.18 16.38 -11.93
CA GLY A 50 8.22 17.40 -11.72
C GLY A 50 7.87 18.80 -12.20
N ASN A 51 6.75 19.00 -12.91
CA ASN A 51 6.35 20.30 -13.46
C ASN A 51 5.20 20.92 -12.64
N PHE A 52 5.33 22.20 -12.27
CA PHE A 52 4.30 22.90 -11.50
C PHE A 52 3.07 23.21 -12.36
N ASN A 53 1.89 22.80 -11.88
CA ASN A 53 0.60 22.99 -12.53
C ASN A 53 -0.44 23.52 -11.54
N MET A 54 -1.37 24.33 -12.04
CA MET A 54 -2.61 24.65 -11.33
C MET A 54 -3.56 23.46 -11.45
N LEU A 55 -4.09 23.02 -10.31
CA LEU A 55 -4.97 21.87 -10.17
C LEU A 55 -6.22 22.29 -9.39
N GLY A 56 -6.76 21.37 -8.60
CA GLY A 56 -7.99 21.51 -7.85
C GLY A 56 -8.79 20.22 -7.91
N ASP A 57 -9.86 20.16 -7.13
CA ASP A 57 -10.84 19.08 -7.13
C ASP A 57 -11.69 19.10 -8.41
N GLY A 58 -11.06 18.84 -9.56
CA GLY A 58 -11.75 18.84 -10.85
C GLY A 58 -12.75 17.69 -11.03
N ARG A 59 -12.65 16.65 -10.19
CA ARG A 59 -13.48 15.41 -10.21
C ARG A 59 -13.76 14.87 -8.82
N ALA A 60 -13.63 15.72 -7.80
CA ALA A 60 -13.94 15.38 -6.42
C ALA A 60 -14.79 16.49 -5.81
N LEU A 61 -15.52 16.13 -4.76
CA LEU A 61 -16.32 17.08 -3.99
C LEU A 61 -16.27 16.67 -2.53
N LEU A 62 -15.72 17.53 -1.68
CA LEU A 62 -15.82 17.37 -0.23
C LEU A 62 -17.26 17.68 0.16
N LEU A 63 -18.04 16.68 0.59
CA LEU A 63 -19.41 16.89 1.07
C LEU A 63 -19.44 17.63 2.41
N GLY A 64 -18.44 17.34 3.25
CA GLY A 64 -18.30 17.92 4.57
C GLY A 64 -17.42 17.06 5.46
N GLU A 65 -17.42 17.39 6.74
CA GLU A 65 -16.60 16.76 7.76
C GLU A 65 -17.48 16.04 8.77
N GLN A 66 -17.24 14.75 9.01
CA GLN A 66 -17.92 13.96 10.03
C GLN A 66 -17.11 13.97 11.33
N LEU A 67 -17.79 14.18 12.45
CA LEU A 67 -17.21 13.92 13.77
C LEU A 67 -17.47 12.47 14.17
N THR A 68 -16.39 11.72 14.43
CA THR A 68 -16.49 10.34 14.89
C THR A 68 -16.99 10.28 16.34
N PRO A 69 -17.47 9.12 16.82
CA PRO A 69 -17.83 8.95 18.24
C PRO A 69 -16.67 9.22 19.21
N GLN A 70 -15.43 9.15 18.74
CA GLN A 70 -14.20 9.44 19.49
C GLN A 70 -13.83 10.93 19.46
N GLY A 71 -14.58 11.76 18.72
CA GLY A 71 -14.34 13.20 18.60
C GLY A 71 -13.31 13.57 17.53
N GLU A 72 -12.92 12.62 16.67
CA GLU A 72 -12.02 12.88 15.55
C GLU A 72 -12.82 13.42 14.36
N ARG A 73 -12.18 14.21 13.50
CA ARG A 73 -12.81 14.79 12.32
C ARG A 73 -12.31 14.08 11.08
N VAL A 74 -13.22 13.65 10.22
CA VAL A 74 -12.90 12.97 8.97
C VAL A 74 -13.62 13.62 7.80
N ASP A 75 -12.94 13.73 6.67
CA ASP A 75 -13.52 14.25 5.44
C ASP A 75 -14.40 13.18 4.77
N ILE A 76 -15.58 13.59 4.31
CA ILE A 76 -16.44 12.78 3.44
C ILE A 76 -16.34 13.35 2.03
N GLN A 77 -15.47 12.76 1.20
CA GLN A 77 -15.23 13.23 -0.17
C GLN A 77 -15.81 12.25 -1.20
N LEU A 78 -16.69 12.74 -2.07
CA LEU A 78 -17.14 12.01 -3.24
C LEU A 78 -16.10 12.15 -4.35
N LYS A 79 -15.71 11.03 -4.96
CA LYS A 79 -14.74 11.00 -6.05
C LYS A 79 -15.39 10.40 -7.30
N ALA A 80 -15.37 11.15 -8.40
CA ALA A 80 -15.67 10.62 -9.72
C ALA A 80 -14.40 10.01 -10.34
N THR A 81 -14.55 8.92 -11.09
CA THR A 81 -13.43 8.10 -11.58
C THR A 81 -13.07 8.39 -13.04
N VAL A 82 -11.77 8.32 -13.36
CA VAL A 82 -11.22 8.05 -14.69
C VAL A 82 -9.90 7.28 -14.59
N PHE A 83 -9.53 6.58 -15.68
CA PHE A 83 -8.32 5.76 -15.84
C PHE A 83 -7.24 6.48 -16.69
N SER A 84 -5.93 6.30 -16.45
CA SER A 84 -4.79 6.58 -17.40
C SER A 84 -3.36 6.15 -16.99
N SER A 85 -2.62 5.36 -17.75
CA SER A 85 -1.23 4.99 -17.41
C SER A 85 -0.25 6.01 -18.01
N ILE A 86 0.40 6.89 -17.22
CA ILE A 86 1.35 7.90 -17.76
C ILE A 86 2.68 7.99 -17.00
N ASP A 87 3.26 6.89 -16.53
CA ASP A 87 4.67 6.88 -16.04
C ASP A 87 5.63 6.24 -17.03
N THR A 88 5.78 6.84 -18.22
CA THR A 88 6.64 6.31 -19.29
C THR A 88 8.14 6.40 -18.99
N GLN A 89 8.53 7.24 -18.02
CA GLN A 89 9.93 7.44 -17.63
C GLN A 89 10.31 6.72 -16.32
N GLY A 90 9.37 5.98 -15.71
CA GLY A 90 9.60 5.24 -14.46
C GLY A 90 9.87 6.16 -13.26
N ARG A 91 9.38 7.40 -13.27
CA ARG A 91 9.56 8.37 -12.17
C ARG A 91 9.03 7.81 -10.86
N TYR A 92 7.94 7.06 -10.90
CA TYR A 92 7.26 6.46 -9.75
C TYR A 92 7.44 4.94 -9.66
N ALA A 93 8.44 4.39 -10.36
CA ALA A 93 8.85 2.99 -10.19
C ALA A 93 9.13 2.68 -8.70
N TYR A 94 8.88 1.45 -8.27
CA TYR A 94 8.92 1.07 -6.85
C TYR A 94 10.20 1.53 -6.12
N GLY A 95 11.38 1.27 -6.71
CA GLY A 95 12.67 1.68 -6.14
C GLY A 95 12.89 3.20 -6.09
N ASN A 96 12.16 3.98 -6.89
CA ASN A 96 12.25 5.44 -6.93
C ASN A 96 11.32 6.12 -5.90
N GLN A 97 10.34 5.42 -5.35
CA GLN A 97 9.35 6.02 -4.44
C GLN A 97 9.97 6.70 -3.20
N PRO A 98 11.02 6.17 -2.55
CA PRO A 98 11.67 6.85 -1.43
C PRO A 98 12.29 8.19 -1.85
N TYR A 99 13.00 8.23 -2.97
CA TYR A 99 13.59 9.47 -3.48
C TYR A 99 12.51 10.50 -3.82
N ILE A 100 11.42 10.05 -4.46
CA ILE A 100 10.27 10.92 -4.78
C ILE A 100 9.60 11.44 -3.51
N GLY A 101 9.51 10.63 -2.45
CA GLY A 101 9.03 11.07 -1.14
C GLY A 101 9.84 12.25 -0.60
N GLY A 102 11.16 12.14 -0.58
CA GLY A 102 12.06 13.23 -0.19
C GLY A 102 11.91 14.47 -1.08
N TRP A 103 11.78 14.27 -2.40
CA TRP A 103 11.57 15.37 -3.35
C TRP A 103 10.23 16.11 -3.10
N ASN A 104 9.15 15.37 -2.84
CA ASN A 104 7.84 15.95 -2.53
C ASN A 104 7.88 16.73 -1.20
N LEU A 105 8.58 16.21 -0.19
CA LEU A 105 8.80 16.92 1.08
C LEU A 105 9.58 18.22 0.88
N ALA A 106 10.59 18.23 0.00
CA ALA A 106 11.32 19.45 -0.33
C ALA A 106 10.42 20.51 -1.00
N ARG A 107 9.57 20.11 -1.97
CA ARG A 107 8.58 21.00 -2.57
C ARG A 107 7.58 21.54 -1.55
N PHE A 108 7.18 20.73 -0.57
CA PHE A 108 6.29 21.18 0.50
C PHE A 108 7.00 22.18 1.43
N ALA A 109 8.23 21.90 1.86
CA ALA A 109 8.99 22.77 2.74
C ALA A 109 9.27 24.15 2.12
N GLU A 110 9.46 24.23 0.81
CA GLU A 110 9.59 25.50 0.08
C GLU A 110 8.39 26.43 0.30
N THR A 111 7.18 25.87 0.42
CA THR A 111 5.96 26.66 0.69
C THR A 111 5.93 27.23 2.12
N LEU A 112 6.72 26.66 3.02
CA LEU A 112 6.76 27.02 4.43
C LEU A 112 7.90 27.97 4.79
N LEU A 113 8.87 28.22 3.90
CA LEU A 113 10.04 29.06 4.18
C LEU A 113 9.69 30.41 4.85
N PRO A 114 8.67 31.17 4.39
CA PRO A 114 8.31 32.44 5.02
C PRO A 114 7.77 32.31 6.45
N LEU A 115 7.36 31.11 6.86
CA LEU A 115 6.87 30.81 8.21
C LEU A 115 7.98 30.29 9.14
N LEU A 116 9.09 29.80 8.59
CA LEU A 116 10.18 29.20 9.36
C LEU A 116 11.12 30.24 9.96
N HIS A 117 11.46 31.29 9.19
CA HIS A 117 12.34 32.34 9.64
C HIS A 117 12.20 33.62 8.78
N GLU A 118 12.51 34.79 9.35
CA GLU A 118 12.47 36.08 8.62
C GLU A 118 13.59 36.21 7.58
N ASP A 119 14.76 35.64 7.90
CA ASP A 119 15.89 35.50 6.98
C ASP A 119 15.77 34.21 6.15
N GLU A 120 15.78 34.35 4.83
CA GLU A 120 15.55 33.27 3.88
C GLU A 120 16.62 32.18 3.94
N GLU A 121 17.90 32.54 4.09
CA GLU A 121 18.99 31.56 4.18
C GLU A 121 18.83 30.68 5.42
N GLN A 122 18.45 31.28 6.55
CA GLN A 122 18.15 30.53 7.78
C GLN A 122 16.90 29.66 7.64
N ALA A 123 15.84 30.14 6.98
CA ALA A 123 14.64 29.34 6.72
C ALA A 123 14.96 28.11 5.86
N VAL A 124 15.80 28.28 4.82
CA VAL A 124 16.27 27.20 3.96
C VAL A 124 17.09 26.18 4.76
N GLN A 125 17.99 26.63 5.64
CA GLN A 125 18.78 25.73 6.47
C GLN A 125 17.90 24.88 7.39
N ILE A 126 16.91 25.49 8.07
CA ILE A 126 15.96 24.77 8.94
C ILE A 126 15.20 23.70 8.16
N ALA A 127 14.71 24.04 6.96
CA ALA A 127 14.01 23.10 6.10
C ALA A 127 14.92 21.94 5.64
N GLN A 128 16.14 22.25 5.21
CA GLN A 128 17.12 21.26 4.76
C GLN A 128 17.51 20.29 5.88
N ASP A 129 17.76 20.78 7.10
CA ASP A 129 18.11 19.97 8.26
C ASP A 129 16.99 19.00 8.64
N ALA A 130 15.73 19.43 8.50
CA ALA A 130 14.56 18.57 8.73
C ALA A 130 14.43 17.51 7.63
N ILE A 131 14.57 17.89 6.35
CA ILE A 131 14.44 16.96 5.21
C ILE A 131 15.58 15.94 5.18
N ALA A 132 16.80 16.32 5.58
CA ALA A 132 17.96 15.42 5.58
C ALA A 132 17.72 14.15 6.43
N GLN A 133 16.90 14.25 7.48
CA GLN A 133 16.54 13.11 8.34
C GLN A 133 15.63 12.10 7.65
N PHE A 134 14.92 12.48 6.60
CA PHE A 134 13.95 11.60 5.93
C PHE A 134 14.61 10.32 5.41
N SER A 135 15.78 10.41 4.78
CA SER A 135 16.48 9.25 4.23
C SER A 135 16.88 8.26 5.32
N GLU A 136 17.34 8.74 6.47
CA GLU A 136 17.71 7.91 7.61
C GLU A 136 16.48 7.25 8.25
N LEU A 137 15.41 8.02 8.47
CA LEU A 137 14.14 7.51 9.00
C LEU A 137 13.52 6.44 8.09
N TYR A 138 13.48 6.71 6.78
CA TYR A 138 13.00 5.75 5.79
C TYR A 138 13.83 4.47 5.84
N HIS A 139 15.16 4.57 5.80
CA HIS A 139 16.05 3.41 5.79
C HIS A 139 15.89 2.57 7.06
N HIS A 140 15.81 3.23 8.21
CA HIS A 140 15.57 2.58 9.50
C HIS A 140 14.26 1.81 9.51
N HIS A 141 13.15 2.43 9.12
CA HIS A 141 11.83 1.77 9.09
C HIS A 141 11.76 0.67 8.03
N TRP A 142 12.36 0.87 6.86
CA TRP A 142 12.45 -0.17 5.82
C TRP A 142 13.20 -1.39 6.35
N LEU A 143 14.38 -1.18 6.94
CA LEU A 143 15.20 -2.27 7.47
C LEU A 143 14.50 -2.99 8.63
N SER A 144 13.83 -2.25 9.53
CA SER A 144 13.01 -2.81 10.61
C SER A 144 11.89 -3.67 10.05
N GLY A 145 11.14 -3.19 9.06
CA GLY A 145 10.07 -3.95 8.43
C GLY A 145 10.58 -5.22 7.75
N MET A 146 11.69 -5.13 7.02
CA MET A 146 12.30 -6.29 6.36
C MET A 146 12.83 -7.32 7.36
N ARG A 147 13.40 -6.90 8.50
CA ARG A 147 13.76 -7.78 9.61
C ARG A 147 12.54 -8.54 10.15
N SER A 148 11.43 -7.86 10.40
CA SER A 148 10.19 -8.52 10.85
C SER A 148 9.64 -9.52 9.83
N LYS A 149 9.74 -9.22 8.53
CA LYS A 149 9.37 -10.16 7.44
C LYS A 149 10.26 -11.41 7.41
N LEU A 150 11.49 -11.33 7.91
CA LEU A 150 12.45 -12.43 8.05
C LEU A 150 12.47 -13.03 9.46
N GLY A 151 11.60 -12.59 10.38
CA GLY A 151 11.55 -13.12 11.74
C GLY A 151 12.73 -12.71 12.65
N LEU A 152 13.45 -11.66 12.27
CA LEU A 152 14.58 -11.13 13.03
C LEU A 152 14.10 -10.09 14.07
N PHE A 153 14.40 -10.34 15.34
CA PHE A 153 14.03 -9.45 16.45
C PHE A 153 15.13 -8.43 16.77
N ASN A 154 16.38 -8.88 16.78
CA ASN A 154 17.54 -8.04 17.07
C ASN A 154 18.17 -7.48 15.78
N GLU A 155 19.08 -6.51 15.95
CA GLU A 155 19.81 -5.85 14.87
C GLU A 155 21.24 -6.36 14.78
N GLU A 156 21.67 -6.77 13.59
CA GLU A 156 23.07 -7.06 13.26
C GLU A 156 23.48 -6.33 11.97
N ALA A 157 24.77 -5.99 11.87
CA ALA A 157 25.30 -5.21 10.74
C ALA A 157 25.15 -5.91 9.38
N GLU A 158 25.03 -7.24 9.37
CA GLU A 158 24.86 -8.04 8.15
C GLU A 158 23.40 -8.16 7.66
N ASP A 159 22.43 -7.67 8.44
CA ASP A 159 21.00 -7.81 8.13
C ASP A 159 20.63 -7.16 6.80
N GLU A 160 21.16 -5.96 6.57
CA GLU A 160 20.89 -5.24 5.32
C GLU A 160 21.44 -5.99 4.10
N ALA A 161 22.66 -6.53 4.19
CA ALA A 161 23.25 -7.31 3.10
C ALA A 161 22.43 -8.58 2.84
N LEU A 162 22.02 -9.29 3.90
CA LEU A 162 21.17 -10.47 3.80
C LEU A 162 19.83 -10.15 3.11
N ILE A 163 19.21 -9.03 3.46
CA ILE A 163 17.95 -8.58 2.86
C ILE A 163 18.13 -8.21 1.39
N ARG A 164 19.17 -7.44 1.06
CA ARG A 164 19.47 -7.03 -0.32
C ARG A 164 19.75 -8.24 -1.22
N ASP A 165 20.57 -9.18 -0.75
CA ASP A 165 20.86 -10.42 -1.47
C ASP A 165 19.57 -11.20 -1.80
N LEU A 166 18.62 -11.28 -0.86
CA LEU A 166 17.34 -11.94 -1.11
C LEU A 166 16.56 -11.23 -2.23
N LEU A 167 16.46 -9.90 -2.17
CA LEU A 167 15.74 -9.12 -3.17
C LEU A 167 16.37 -9.22 -4.55
N GLU A 168 17.71 -9.19 -4.63
CA GLU A 168 18.46 -9.37 -5.87
C GLU A 168 18.26 -10.77 -6.46
N LEU A 169 18.25 -11.81 -5.62
CA LEU A 169 17.94 -13.17 -6.06
C LEU A 169 16.49 -13.28 -6.56
N MET A 170 15.54 -12.66 -5.87
CA MET A 170 14.14 -12.62 -6.30
C MET A 170 13.97 -11.92 -7.64
N GLU A 171 14.66 -10.80 -7.85
CA GLU A 171 14.68 -10.09 -9.14
C GLU A 171 15.28 -10.99 -10.24
N LYS A 172 16.48 -11.53 -10.01
CA LYS A 172 17.22 -12.40 -10.94
C LYS A 172 16.39 -13.60 -11.40
N HIS A 173 15.64 -14.19 -10.48
CA HIS A 173 14.83 -15.38 -10.74
C HIS A 173 13.35 -15.09 -10.99
N SER A 174 12.96 -13.80 -11.05
CA SER A 174 11.56 -13.35 -11.22
C SER A 174 10.60 -14.03 -10.23
N ALA A 175 11.03 -14.17 -8.98
CA ALA A 175 10.26 -14.81 -7.93
C ALA A 175 9.12 -13.90 -7.45
N ASP A 176 7.96 -14.48 -7.13
CA ASP A 176 6.85 -13.72 -6.55
C ASP A 176 7.20 -13.23 -5.15
N TYR A 177 7.01 -11.93 -4.91
CA TYR A 177 7.42 -11.29 -3.67
C TYR A 177 6.70 -11.87 -2.45
N THR A 178 5.37 -11.84 -2.47
CA THR A 178 4.54 -12.28 -1.34
C THR A 178 4.71 -13.76 -1.06
N ASN A 179 4.65 -14.61 -2.09
CA ASN A 179 4.78 -16.06 -1.94
C ASN A 179 6.19 -16.47 -1.49
N THR A 180 7.23 -15.70 -1.83
CA THR A 180 8.57 -15.92 -1.30
C THR A 180 8.62 -15.77 0.21
N PHE A 181 8.10 -14.65 0.74
CA PHE A 181 8.05 -14.43 2.18
C PHE A 181 7.11 -15.41 2.89
N LEU A 182 6.00 -15.82 2.27
CA LEU A 182 5.12 -16.85 2.82
C LEU A 182 5.80 -18.22 2.90
N ALA A 183 6.54 -18.60 1.85
CA ALA A 183 7.28 -19.85 1.85
C ALA A 183 8.33 -19.89 2.96
N LEU A 184 9.04 -18.77 3.18
CA LEU A 184 9.96 -18.61 4.32
C LEU A 184 9.22 -18.68 5.67
N THR A 185 8.04 -18.06 5.77
CA THR A 185 7.24 -18.02 7.02
C THR A 185 6.86 -19.43 7.49
N PHE A 186 6.48 -20.29 6.55
CA PHE A 186 6.04 -21.67 6.84
C PHE A 186 7.12 -22.73 6.65
N ASP A 187 8.36 -22.33 6.37
CA ASP A 187 9.47 -23.26 6.11
C ASP A 187 9.12 -24.27 5.00
N THR A 188 8.53 -23.77 3.91
CA THR A 188 8.06 -24.57 2.77
C THR A 188 8.90 -24.31 1.53
N THR A 189 8.93 -25.32 0.65
CA THR A 189 9.61 -25.23 -0.65
C THR A 189 8.60 -24.93 -1.75
N LEU A 190 8.82 -23.86 -2.50
CA LEU A 190 8.02 -23.56 -3.69
C LEU A 190 8.50 -24.43 -4.87
N LYS A 191 7.81 -25.56 -5.08
CA LYS A 191 8.11 -26.47 -6.18
C LYS A 191 7.95 -25.76 -7.53
N GLY A 192 8.95 -25.91 -8.41
CA GLY A 192 8.96 -25.29 -9.74
C GLY A 192 9.30 -23.79 -9.73
N SER A 193 9.68 -23.22 -8.58
CA SER A 193 10.21 -21.86 -8.53
C SER A 193 11.70 -21.86 -8.86
N PRO A 194 12.15 -21.13 -9.89
CA PRO A 194 13.58 -21.06 -10.25
C PRO A 194 14.48 -20.58 -9.12
N LEU A 195 13.94 -19.77 -8.19
CA LEU A 195 14.69 -19.31 -7.01
C LEU A 195 15.00 -20.45 -6.04
N TRP A 196 14.06 -21.38 -5.80
CA TRP A 196 14.25 -22.48 -4.84
C TRP A 196 15.18 -23.58 -5.37
N GLU A 197 15.39 -23.61 -6.68
CA GLU A 197 16.30 -24.54 -7.36
C GLU A 197 17.71 -23.94 -7.55
N ALA A 198 17.89 -22.64 -7.26
CA ALA A 198 19.16 -21.94 -7.44
C ALA A 198 20.16 -22.26 -6.31
N PRO A 199 21.40 -22.67 -6.62
CA PRO A 199 22.44 -22.88 -5.61
C PRO A 199 22.73 -21.65 -4.75
N GLU A 200 22.64 -20.45 -5.32
CA GLU A 200 22.86 -19.19 -4.61
C GLU A 200 21.80 -18.94 -3.53
N PHE A 201 20.56 -19.38 -3.75
CA PHE A 201 19.50 -19.28 -2.76
C PHE A 201 19.68 -20.28 -1.61
N GLU A 202 20.23 -21.47 -1.89
CA GLU A 202 20.59 -22.41 -0.82
C GLU A 202 21.67 -21.83 0.10
N GLN A 203 22.72 -21.22 -0.49
CA GLN A 203 23.76 -20.51 0.27
C GLN A 203 23.20 -19.33 1.05
N TRP A 204 22.24 -18.59 0.48
CA TRP A 204 21.54 -17.54 1.19
C TRP A 204 20.74 -18.09 2.38
N LYS A 205 20.01 -19.20 2.22
CA LYS A 205 19.25 -19.86 3.29
C LYS A 205 20.15 -20.35 4.43
N GLU A 206 21.34 -20.86 4.13
CA GLU A 206 22.33 -21.24 5.16
C GLU A 206 22.74 -20.03 6.01
N ARG A 207 23.07 -18.90 5.37
CA ARG A 207 23.41 -17.64 6.05
C ARG A 207 22.23 -17.13 6.89
N TYR A 208 21.03 -17.12 6.31
CA TYR A 208 19.80 -16.71 6.98
C TYR A 208 19.50 -17.57 8.21
N THR A 209 19.62 -18.89 8.10
CA THR A 209 19.40 -19.82 9.22
C THR A 209 20.44 -19.61 10.33
N ALA A 210 21.70 -19.40 9.96
CA ALA A 210 22.75 -19.06 10.91
C ALA A 210 22.49 -17.72 11.60
N ARG A 211 21.93 -16.73 10.88
CA ARG A 211 21.55 -15.42 11.43
C ARG A 211 20.37 -15.51 12.39
N LEU A 212 19.33 -16.29 12.06
CA LEU A 212 18.22 -16.56 12.96
C LEU A 212 18.68 -17.21 14.27
N GLY A 213 19.70 -18.07 14.22
CA GLY A 213 20.24 -18.73 15.41
C GLY A 213 20.99 -17.82 16.38
N ARG A 214 21.19 -16.52 16.06
CA ARG A 214 21.93 -15.55 16.89
C ARG A 214 21.04 -14.55 17.63
N GLN A 215 19.73 -14.77 17.67
CA GLN A 215 18.81 -14.02 18.51
C GLN A 215 18.37 -14.84 19.73
N GLN A 216 17.69 -14.22 20.69
CA GLN A 216 17.23 -14.90 21.90
C GLN A 216 15.97 -15.72 21.64
N GLU A 217 15.12 -15.22 20.75
CA GLU A 217 13.81 -15.75 20.41
C GLU A 217 13.92 -17.06 19.62
N GLY A 218 13.04 -18.00 19.96
CA GLY A 218 13.00 -19.31 19.33
C GLY A 218 12.40 -19.30 17.92
N LYS A 219 12.48 -20.46 17.24
CA LYS A 219 11.90 -20.66 15.90
C LYS A 219 10.40 -20.33 15.85
N GLU A 220 9.64 -20.71 16.89
CA GLU A 220 8.19 -20.45 16.95
C GLU A 220 7.86 -18.95 17.04
N GLU A 221 8.62 -18.20 17.83
CA GLU A 221 8.45 -16.75 17.97
C GLU A 221 8.82 -16.02 16.68
N SER A 222 9.93 -16.41 16.05
CA SER A 222 10.33 -15.94 14.72
C SER A 222 9.25 -16.20 13.68
N GLN A 223 8.68 -17.41 13.64
CA GLN A 223 7.59 -17.73 12.72
C GLN A 223 6.34 -16.90 13.01
N GLN A 224 6.01 -16.67 14.27
CA GLN A 224 4.86 -15.83 14.62
C GLN A 224 5.07 -14.36 14.21
N LEU A 225 6.28 -13.82 14.37
CA LEU A 225 6.65 -12.49 13.87
C LEU A 225 6.47 -12.40 12.35
N MET A 226 6.95 -13.41 11.62
CA MET A 226 6.78 -13.50 10.17
C MET A 226 5.30 -13.58 9.77
N ARG A 227 4.49 -14.38 10.47
CA ARG A 227 3.03 -14.48 10.20
C ARG A 227 2.31 -13.14 10.36
N ASN A 228 2.73 -12.34 11.33
CA ASN A 228 2.17 -11.00 11.56
C ASN A 228 2.68 -9.95 10.56
N SER A 229 3.82 -10.21 9.92
CA SER A 229 4.51 -9.25 9.03
C SER A 229 4.35 -9.57 7.54
N ASN A 230 4.02 -10.82 7.21
CA ASN A 230 3.88 -11.33 5.85
C ASN A 230 2.40 -11.67 5.60
N PRO A 231 1.70 -10.93 4.72
CA PRO A 231 0.32 -11.22 4.42
C PRO A 231 0.21 -12.50 3.57
N ALA A 232 -0.80 -13.33 3.87
CA ALA A 232 -1.20 -14.50 3.08
C ALA A 232 -1.75 -14.10 1.71
N VAL A 233 -2.38 -12.93 1.63
CA VAL A 233 -3.06 -12.44 0.43
C VAL A 233 -2.81 -10.95 0.23
N ILE A 234 -2.67 -10.56 -1.03
CA ILE A 234 -2.61 -9.16 -1.47
C ILE A 234 -3.62 -8.96 -2.60
N PRO A 235 -4.09 -7.73 -2.88
CA PRO A 235 -5.00 -7.46 -3.99
C PRO A 235 -4.25 -7.58 -5.32
N ARG A 236 -4.00 -8.83 -5.75
CA ARG A 236 -3.32 -9.12 -7.03
C ARG A 236 -4.20 -8.61 -8.16
N ASN A 237 -3.58 -7.91 -9.10
CA ASN A 237 -4.25 -7.30 -10.24
C ASN A 237 -5.22 -8.23 -10.98
N HIS A 238 -4.84 -9.48 -11.25
CA HIS A 238 -5.71 -10.43 -11.96
C HIS A 238 -6.95 -10.83 -11.15
N ARG A 239 -6.88 -10.88 -9.81
CA ARG A 239 -8.03 -11.15 -8.94
C ARG A 239 -8.97 -9.95 -8.84
N VAL A 240 -8.39 -8.75 -8.82
CA VAL A 240 -9.17 -7.51 -8.90
C VAL A 240 -9.89 -7.43 -10.24
N GLU A 241 -9.20 -7.73 -11.34
CA GLU A 241 -9.79 -7.73 -12.68
C GLU A 241 -10.90 -8.77 -12.81
N GLU A 242 -10.70 -10.00 -12.32
CA GLU A 242 -11.72 -11.05 -12.28
C GLU A 242 -12.99 -10.56 -11.55
N ALA A 243 -12.83 -9.90 -10.40
CA ALA A 243 -13.96 -9.34 -9.66
C ALA A 243 -14.68 -8.21 -10.42
N LEU A 244 -13.93 -7.34 -11.10
CA LEU A 244 -14.49 -6.26 -11.93
C LEU A 244 -15.23 -6.81 -13.15
N GLU A 245 -14.65 -7.79 -13.85
CA GLU A 245 -15.24 -8.40 -15.04
C GLU A 245 -16.57 -9.09 -14.73
N GLN A 246 -16.65 -9.83 -13.62
CA GLN A 246 -17.89 -10.48 -13.19
C GLN A 246 -18.97 -9.46 -12.79
N ALA A 247 -18.58 -8.39 -12.10
CA ALA A 247 -19.49 -7.32 -11.74
C ALA A 247 -20.04 -6.56 -12.97
N GLU A 248 -19.18 -6.23 -13.93
CA GLU A 248 -19.55 -5.45 -15.12
C GLU A 248 -20.36 -6.28 -16.14
N ASN A 249 -19.86 -7.47 -16.51
CA ASN A 249 -20.42 -8.25 -17.61
C ASN A 249 -21.59 -9.13 -17.18
N HIS A 250 -21.63 -9.53 -15.91
CA HIS A 250 -22.61 -10.50 -15.40
C HIS A 250 -23.46 -9.96 -14.25
N GLY A 251 -23.15 -8.77 -13.71
CA GLY A 251 -23.82 -8.22 -12.53
C GLY A 251 -23.58 -9.04 -11.27
N ASP A 252 -22.61 -9.96 -11.27
CA ASP A 252 -22.31 -10.84 -10.14
C ASP A 252 -21.26 -10.20 -9.23
N LEU A 253 -21.72 -9.72 -8.07
CA LEU A 253 -20.86 -9.10 -7.06
C LEU A 253 -20.24 -10.13 -6.11
N SER A 254 -20.62 -11.40 -6.18
CA SER A 254 -20.19 -12.41 -5.22
C SER A 254 -18.67 -12.63 -5.23
N VAL A 255 -18.02 -12.45 -6.38
CA VAL A 255 -16.57 -12.54 -6.53
C VAL A 255 -15.87 -11.38 -5.83
N MET A 256 -16.38 -10.16 -6.02
CA MET A 256 -15.87 -8.96 -5.33
C MET A 256 -16.08 -9.06 -3.81
N GLU A 257 -17.25 -9.51 -3.35
CA GLU A 257 -17.55 -9.69 -1.93
C GLU A 257 -16.60 -10.71 -1.27
N LYS A 258 -16.35 -11.85 -1.93
CA LYS A 258 -15.39 -12.85 -1.44
C LYS A 258 -13.96 -12.29 -1.39
N LEU A 259 -13.55 -11.57 -2.43
CA LEU A 259 -12.23 -10.94 -2.47
C LEU A 259 -12.07 -9.92 -1.33
N LEU A 260 -13.05 -9.05 -1.11
CA LEU A 260 -13.04 -8.07 0.00
C LEU A 260 -13.03 -8.76 1.37
N ALA A 261 -13.81 -9.84 1.54
CA ALA A 261 -13.81 -10.61 2.79
C ALA A 261 -12.42 -11.17 3.10
N VAL A 262 -11.75 -11.75 2.11
CA VAL A 262 -10.39 -12.29 2.26
C VAL A 262 -9.35 -11.19 2.51
N LEU A 263 -9.46 -10.04 1.84
CA LEU A 263 -8.58 -8.88 2.03
C LEU A 263 -8.79 -8.15 3.35
N SER A 264 -9.92 -8.35 4.02
CA SER A 264 -10.20 -7.72 5.32
C SER A 264 -9.31 -8.24 6.45
N ASN A 265 -8.73 -9.44 6.28
CA ASN A 265 -7.79 -10.04 7.23
C ASN A 265 -6.61 -10.71 6.50
N PRO A 266 -5.72 -9.93 5.87
CA PRO A 266 -4.72 -10.47 4.95
C PRO A 266 -3.64 -11.29 5.65
N PHE A 267 -3.53 -11.24 6.97
CA PHE A 267 -2.55 -11.97 7.79
C PHE A 267 -3.16 -13.20 8.50
N ALA A 268 -4.38 -13.62 8.14
CA ALA A 268 -5.04 -14.76 8.81
C ALA A 268 -4.35 -16.11 8.51
N HIS A 269 -3.80 -16.26 7.30
CA HIS A 269 -3.25 -17.52 6.78
C HIS A 269 -4.28 -18.66 6.79
N ALA A 270 -5.54 -18.32 6.54
CA ALA A 270 -6.62 -19.29 6.56
C ALA A 270 -6.67 -20.10 5.25
N PRO A 271 -7.10 -21.38 5.27
CA PRO A 271 -7.13 -22.23 4.07
C PRO A 271 -7.90 -21.62 2.89
N GLU A 272 -8.98 -20.87 3.17
CA GLU A 272 -9.77 -20.16 2.18
C GLU A 272 -9.01 -19.04 1.45
N GLN A 273 -7.88 -18.56 1.98
CA GLN A 273 -7.04 -17.54 1.35
C GLN A 273 -6.06 -18.14 0.33
N ALA A 274 -5.84 -19.46 0.35
CA ALA A 274 -4.82 -20.12 -0.47
C ALA A 274 -5.03 -19.89 -1.98
N GLU A 275 -6.27 -19.95 -2.44
CA GLU A 275 -6.63 -19.67 -3.84
C GLU A 275 -6.23 -18.25 -4.27
N TYR A 276 -6.35 -17.27 -3.38
CA TYR A 276 -6.04 -15.87 -3.66
C TYR A 276 -4.53 -15.56 -3.64
N ALA A 277 -3.72 -16.50 -3.14
CA ALA A 277 -2.26 -16.43 -3.19
C ALA A 277 -1.68 -16.96 -4.51
N GLU A 278 -2.49 -17.65 -5.33
CA GLU A 278 -2.06 -18.24 -6.60
C GLU A 278 -1.60 -17.16 -7.59
N LEU A 279 -0.59 -17.55 -8.39
CA LEU A 279 -0.09 -16.72 -9.48
C LEU A 279 -1.02 -16.86 -10.69
N PRO A 280 -1.15 -15.80 -11.52
CA PRO A 280 -1.96 -15.90 -12.71
C PRO A 280 -1.40 -16.99 -13.64
N ALA A 281 -2.29 -17.80 -14.22
CA ALA A 281 -1.91 -18.89 -15.13
C ALA A 281 -1.13 -18.39 -16.37
N GLN A 282 -1.29 -17.11 -16.73
CA GLN A 282 -0.50 -16.41 -17.73
C GLN A 282 0.04 -15.12 -17.14
N CYS A 283 1.36 -14.94 -17.15
CA CYS A 283 1.97 -13.62 -16.97
C CYS A 283 1.62 -12.77 -18.20
N ASN A 284 0.45 -12.16 -18.20
CA ASN A 284 0.09 -11.17 -19.22
C ASN A 284 0.99 -9.96 -19.03
N THR A 285 2.06 -9.89 -19.83
CA THR A 285 3.00 -8.77 -19.93
C THR A 285 2.35 -7.48 -20.46
N SER A 286 1.05 -7.53 -20.80
CA SER A 286 0.24 -6.40 -21.25
C SER A 286 -0.52 -5.68 -20.14
N TYR A 287 -0.39 -6.09 -18.87
CA TYR A 287 -1.14 -5.45 -17.78
C TYR A 287 -0.67 -4.02 -17.55
N GLN A 288 -1.47 -3.05 -18.00
CA GLN A 288 -1.25 -1.64 -17.77
C GLN A 288 -2.22 -1.19 -16.67
N THR A 289 -1.69 -0.62 -15.58
CA THR A 289 -2.48 0.05 -14.55
C THR A 289 -2.68 1.50 -14.95
N PHE A 290 -3.94 1.93 -15.07
CA PHE A 290 -4.29 3.23 -15.61
C PHE A 290 -4.78 4.21 -14.51
N CYS A 291 -4.05 5.28 -14.17
CA CYS A 291 -4.45 6.53 -13.45
C CYS A 291 -4.24 7.90 -14.19
N GLY A 292 -5.32 8.47 -14.74
CA GLY A 292 -5.57 9.80 -15.36
C GLY A 292 -4.45 10.71 -15.95
N THR A 293 -4.70 11.20 -17.18
CA THR A 293 -5.06 12.62 -17.38
C THR A 293 -6.46 12.66 -17.99
#